data_AF-A0A845GG09-F1
#
_entry.id   AF-A0A845GG09-F1
#
_cell.length_a   1.000
_cell.length_b   1.000
_cell.length_c   1.000
_cell.angle_alpha   90.00
_cell.angle_beta   90.00
_cell.angle_gamma   90.00
#
_symmetry.space_group_name_H-M   'P 1'
#
loop_
_entity.id
_entity.type
_entity.pdbx_description
1 polymer ?
#
loop_
_entity_poly.entity_id
_entity_poly.type
_entity_poly.pdbx_seq_one_letter_code
_entity_poly.pdbx_strand_id
1 'polypeptide(L)'
;RAAADGAPREAVGLRCSGQAATPGSLTLALGKSTLMRMPETVAARSVGNPAVLQAMLVAPDTLYVVGADIGSSNMIVQGRSGMCNVIEVVVGIDPSALQNALAALMPEQKDIHVSAAGDTLVLSGTVDDAPTAARVLELASAFVRRPAQALETAKGGAAG
;
A
#
# COMPACT_ATOMS: atom_id res chain seq x y z
N ARG A 1 10.79 18.44 -44.28
CA ARG A 1 9.70 17.51 -43.89
C ARG A 1 9.93 17.19 -42.42
N ALA A 2 8.99 17.58 -41.57
CA ALA A 2 9.11 17.63 -40.12
C ALA A 2 9.25 16.24 -39.47
N ALA A 3 9.96 16.18 -38.33
CA ALA A 3 9.81 15.14 -37.32
C ALA A 3 9.93 15.81 -35.94
N ALA A 4 8.90 15.59 -35.13
CA ALA A 4 8.50 16.33 -33.94
C ALA A 4 9.51 16.28 -32.78
N ASP A 5 9.63 17.43 -32.11
CA ASP A 5 10.13 17.58 -30.74
C ASP A 5 9.35 16.67 -29.78
N GLY A 6 10.05 15.71 -29.18
CA GLY A 6 9.60 14.99 -28.00
C GLY A 6 9.88 15.83 -26.76
N ALA A 7 9.03 16.83 -26.48
CA ALA A 7 9.11 17.56 -25.23
C ALA A 7 8.89 16.61 -24.04
N PRO A 8 9.66 16.72 -22.95
CA PRO A 8 9.36 16.00 -21.72
C PRO A 8 7.97 16.45 -21.25
N ARG A 9 7.05 15.49 -21.00
CA ARG A 9 5.79 15.78 -20.33
C ARG A 9 6.13 16.37 -18.97
N GLU A 10 6.08 17.69 -18.88
CA GLU A 10 6.25 18.46 -17.66
C GLU A 10 5.33 17.83 -16.61
N ALA A 11 5.91 17.25 -15.56
CA ALA A 11 5.14 16.84 -14.40
C ALA A 11 4.44 18.11 -13.92
N VAL A 12 3.12 18.21 -14.11
CA VAL A 12 2.32 19.34 -13.64
C VAL A 12 2.57 19.44 -12.15
N GLY A 13 3.44 20.38 -11.78
CA GLY A 13 3.83 20.58 -10.39
C GLY A 13 2.60 20.97 -9.59
N LEU A 14 2.55 20.50 -8.34
CA LEU A 14 1.51 20.91 -7.40
C LEU A 14 1.53 22.43 -7.26
N ARG A 15 0.37 23.07 -7.47
CA ARG A 15 0.19 24.51 -7.27
C ARG A 15 -0.80 24.79 -6.17
N CYS A 16 -0.45 24.37 -4.96
CA CYS A 16 -1.32 24.51 -3.79
C CYS A 16 -1.64 25.98 -3.50
N SER A 17 -2.91 26.29 -3.31
CA SER A 17 -3.40 27.59 -2.86
C SER A 17 -4.26 27.42 -1.60
N GLY A 18 -4.25 28.40 -0.71
CA GLY A 18 -5.01 28.35 0.55
C GLY A 18 -4.21 27.74 1.71
N GLN A 19 -4.89 27.52 2.84
CA GLN A 19 -4.29 26.88 4.01
C GLN A 19 -4.18 25.37 3.81
N ALA A 20 -3.10 24.78 4.33
CA ALA A 20 -2.90 23.34 4.29
C ALA A 20 -4.03 22.63 5.03
N ALA A 21 -4.69 21.67 4.37
CA ALA A 21 -5.68 20.82 5.01
C ALA A 21 -5.01 19.90 6.04
N THR A 22 -5.74 19.52 7.09
CA THR A 22 -5.30 18.49 8.03
C THR A 22 -4.98 17.20 7.26
N PRO A 23 -3.80 16.59 7.47
CA PRO A 23 -3.45 15.37 6.76
C PRO A 23 -4.46 14.25 7.02
N GLY A 24 -4.93 13.62 5.94
CA GLY A 24 -5.63 12.34 6.03
C GLY A 24 -4.65 11.21 6.35
N SER A 25 -5.17 10.08 6.82
CA SER A 25 -4.37 8.86 6.99
C SER A 25 -5.03 7.68 6.29
N LEU A 26 -4.20 6.81 5.71
CA LEU A 26 -4.61 5.55 5.09
C LEU A 26 -3.65 4.44 5.53
N THR A 27 -4.19 3.31 5.96
CA THR A 27 -3.42 2.09 6.17
C THR A 27 -3.73 1.09 5.08
N LEU A 28 -2.69 0.55 4.45
CA LEU A 28 -2.78 -0.52 3.46
C LEU A 28 -1.96 -1.71 3.93
N ALA A 29 -2.39 -2.90 3.52
CA ALA A 29 -1.54 -4.07 3.58
C ALA A 29 -0.69 -4.17 2.31
N LEU A 30 0.50 -4.75 2.43
CA LEU A 30 1.40 -5.01 1.31
C LEU A 30 0.66 -5.74 0.16
N GLY A 31 0.77 -5.19 -1.05
CA GLY A 31 0.11 -5.69 -2.25
C GLY A 31 -1.40 -5.50 -2.30
N LYS A 32 -2.02 -4.89 -1.28
CA LYS A 32 -3.44 -4.52 -1.30
C LYS A 32 -3.64 -3.12 -1.85
N SER A 33 -4.83 -2.90 -2.40
CA SER A 33 -5.22 -1.63 -3.02
C SER A 33 -6.60 -1.18 -2.58
N THR A 34 -6.87 0.11 -2.70
CA THR A 34 -8.18 0.70 -2.48
C THR A 34 -8.51 1.75 -3.55
N LEU A 35 -9.80 2.01 -3.73
CA LEU A 35 -10.30 3.16 -4.49
C LEU A 35 -10.63 4.28 -3.51
N MET A 36 -9.95 5.40 -3.67
CA MET A 36 -10.13 6.58 -2.84
C MET A 36 -10.87 7.66 -3.62
N ARG A 37 -12.09 7.96 -3.20
CA ARG A 37 -12.91 9.04 -3.77
C ARG A 37 -12.47 10.38 -3.21
N MET A 38 -12.17 11.32 -4.10
CA MET A 38 -11.82 12.69 -3.76
C MET A 38 -13.09 13.56 -3.68
N PRO A 39 -13.10 14.61 -2.84
CA PRO A 39 -14.25 15.52 -2.73
C PRO A 39 -14.46 16.37 -3.99
N GLU A 40 -13.44 16.48 -4.84
CA GLU A 40 -13.50 17.19 -6.12
C GLU A 40 -12.58 16.52 -7.15
N THR A 41 -12.69 16.95 -8.41
CA THR A 41 -11.80 16.51 -9.49
C THR A 41 -10.34 16.84 -9.15
N VAL A 42 -9.47 15.86 -9.33
CA VAL A 42 -8.03 15.98 -9.12
C VAL A 42 -7.40 16.73 -10.29
N ALA A 43 -6.70 17.81 -9.98
CA ALA A 43 -5.90 18.58 -10.93
C ALA A 43 -4.48 18.02 -11.04
N ALA A 44 -3.86 17.66 -9.91
CA ALA A 44 -2.52 17.09 -9.86
C ALA A 44 -2.36 16.17 -8.63
N ARG A 45 -1.38 15.26 -8.68
CA ARG A 45 -0.97 14.46 -7.52
C ARG A 45 0.55 14.28 -7.51
N SER A 46 1.11 14.13 -6.31
CA SER A 46 2.48 13.65 -6.13
C SER A 46 2.51 12.56 -5.06
N VAL A 47 3.42 11.60 -5.20
CA VAL A 47 3.68 10.56 -4.20
C VAL A 47 5.10 10.76 -3.69
N GLY A 48 5.27 10.78 -2.36
CA GLY A 48 6.56 10.99 -1.71
C GLY A 48 7.56 9.88 -2.02
N ASN A 49 7.23 8.64 -1.64
CA ASN A 49 8.01 7.46 -1.98
C ASN A 49 7.21 6.50 -2.89
N PRO A 50 7.50 6.46 -4.21
CA PRO A 50 6.81 5.58 -5.16
C PRO A 50 7.19 4.09 -5.05
N ALA A 51 8.26 3.75 -4.32
CA ALA A 51 8.62 2.36 -4.05
C ALA A 51 7.69 1.72 -3.01
N VAL A 52 7.22 2.51 -2.03
CA VAL A 52 6.28 2.07 -0.97
C VAL A 52 4.83 2.21 -1.43
N LEU A 53 4.49 3.28 -2.13
CA LEU A 53 3.12 3.63 -2.48
C LEU A 53 3.01 3.94 -3.96
N GLN A 54 2.01 3.38 -4.64
CA GLN A 54 1.63 3.84 -5.96
C GLN A 54 0.18 4.29 -5.94
N ALA A 55 -0.11 5.36 -6.68
CA ALA A 55 -1.47 5.83 -6.87
C ALA A 55 -1.67 6.18 -8.33
N MET A 56 -2.87 6.08 -8.88
CA MET A 56 -3.20 6.56 -10.23
C MET A 56 -4.65 7.00 -10.31
N LEU A 57 -4.96 7.95 -11.17
CA LEU A 57 -6.34 8.36 -11.42
C LEU A 57 -7.02 7.32 -12.31
N VAL A 58 -8.13 6.76 -11.83
CA VAL A 58 -9.00 5.87 -12.59
C VAL A 58 -10.32 6.54 -12.99
N ALA A 59 -10.63 7.66 -12.36
CA ALA A 59 -11.68 8.61 -12.76
C ALA A 59 -11.22 10.03 -12.37
N PRO A 60 -11.87 11.11 -12.86
CA PRO A 60 -11.47 12.49 -12.57
C PRO A 60 -11.32 12.80 -11.07
N ASP A 61 -12.09 12.13 -10.22
CA ASP A 61 -12.12 12.29 -8.76
C ASP A 61 -11.97 10.95 -8.01
N THR A 62 -11.41 9.92 -8.66
CA THR A 62 -11.14 8.63 -8.01
C THR A 62 -9.70 8.19 -8.25
N LEU A 63 -8.98 7.96 -7.15
CA LEU A 63 -7.64 7.42 -7.14
C LEU A 63 -7.66 5.92 -6.84
N TYR A 64 -6.99 5.12 -7.66
CA TYR A 64 -6.57 3.78 -7.29
C TYR A 64 -5.23 3.87 -6.56
N VAL A 65 -5.17 3.36 -5.33
CA VAL A 65 -4.00 3.47 -4.44
C VAL A 65 -3.60 2.06 -4.01
N VAL A 66 -2.33 1.70 -4.17
CA VAL A 66 -1.79 0.37 -3.87
C VAL A 66 -0.50 0.48 -3.05
N GLY A 67 -0.40 -0.34 -2.00
CA GLY A 67 0.82 -0.49 -1.22
C GLY A 67 1.78 -1.43 -1.93
N ALA A 68 2.88 -0.89 -2.45
CA ALA A 68 3.86 -1.63 -3.25
C ALA A 68 4.95 -2.28 -2.38
N ASP A 69 5.35 -1.63 -1.29
CA ASP A 69 6.34 -2.14 -0.34
C ASP A 69 6.00 -1.71 1.10
N ILE A 70 6.56 -2.38 2.09
CA ILE A 70 6.35 -2.06 3.51
C ILE A 70 7.06 -0.75 3.87
N GLY A 71 6.37 0.10 4.62
CA GLY A 71 6.92 1.34 5.14
C GLY A 71 5.87 2.44 5.25
N SER A 72 6.33 3.67 5.40
CA SER A 72 5.50 4.86 5.33
C SER A 72 5.82 5.68 4.09
N SER A 73 4.80 6.32 3.55
CA SER A 73 4.89 7.27 2.45
C SER A 73 3.78 8.29 2.61
N ASN A 74 3.72 9.26 1.72
CA ASN A 74 2.62 10.20 1.66
C ASN A 74 2.27 10.51 0.21
N MET A 75 1.06 11.06 0.03
CA MET A 75 0.58 11.54 -1.25
C MET A 75 -0.04 12.92 -1.05
N ILE A 76 0.31 13.85 -1.93
CA ILE A 76 -0.34 15.16 -1.99
C ILE A 76 -1.26 15.16 -3.20
N VAL A 77 -2.54 15.48 -2.99
CA VAL A 77 -3.56 15.56 -4.03
C VAL A 77 -4.09 16.98 -4.11
N GLN A 78 -3.95 17.59 -5.27
CA GLN A 78 -4.49 18.92 -5.57
C GLN A 78 -5.82 18.78 -6.30
N GLY A 79 -6.86 19.41 -5.77
CA GLY A 79 -8.15 19.56 -6.44
C GLY A 79 -8.19 20.72 -7.44
N ARG A 80 -9.22 20.79 -8.29
CA ARG A 80 -9.41 21.91 -9.23
C ARG A 80 -9.60 23.26 -8.56
N SER A 81 -10.05 23.29 -7.30
CA SER A 81 -10.10 24.49 -6.46
C SER A 81 -8.72 25.08 -6.15
N GLY A 82 -7.65 24.31 -6.36
CA GLY A 82 -6.29 24.64 -5.95
C GLY A 82 -5.93 24.16 -4.54
N MET A 83 -6.91 23.66 -3.77
CA MET A 83 -6.68 23.09 -2.44
C MET A 83 -5.85 21.80 -2.54
N CYS A 84 -4.88 21.66 -1.63
CA CYS A 84 -4.06 20.46 -1.51
C CYS A 84 -4.39 19.70 -0.23
N ASN A 85 -4.58 18.39 -0.38
CA ASN A 85 -4.74 17.46 0.73
C ASN A 85 -3.49 16.59 0.80
N VAL A 86 -2.89 16.51 1.99
CA VAL A 86 -1.82 15.54 2.28
C VAL A 86 -2.47 14.29 2.86
N ILE A 87 -2.04 13.13 2.39
CA ILE A 87 -2.50 11.84 2.89
C ILE A 87 -1.26 11.05 3.29
N GLU A 88 -1.13 10.79 4.58
CA GLU A 88 -0.12 9.89 5.13
C GLU A 88 -0.56 8.45 4.88
N VAL A 89 0.33 7.63 4.36
CA VAL A 89 0.05 6.22 4.05
C VAL A 89 1.04 5.31 4.74
N VAL A 90 0.53 4.38 5.53
CA VAL A 90 1.32 3.31 6.12
C VAL A 90 0.98 2.01 5.41
N VAL A 91 2.00 1.37 4.84
CA VAL A 91 1.89 0.05 4.24
C VAL A 91 2.55 -0.95 5.19
N GLY A 92 1.75 -1.87 5.72
CA GLY A 92 2.21 -2.88 6.67
C GLY A 92 1.94 -4.31 6.19
N ILE A 93 2.37 -5.27 6.99
CA ILE A 93 1.97 -6.67 6.82
C ILE A 93 0.51 -6.83 7.24
N ASP A 94 -0.24 -7.65 6.51
CA ASP A 94 -1.57 -8.10 6.92
C ASP A 94 -1.45 -9.28 7.91
N PRO A 95 -1.67 -9.10 9.22
CA PRO A 95 -1.60 -10.20 10.18
C PRO A 95 -2.77 -11.17 10.03
N SER A 96 -3.88 -10.75 9.39
CA SER A 96 -5.11 -11.54 9.32
C SER A 96 -4.93 -12.82 8.52
N ALA A 97 -4.08 -12.81 7.50
CA ALA A 97 -3.82 -14.00 6.68
C ALA A 97 -3.21 -15.15 7.53
N LEU A 98 -2.23 -14.83 8.39
CA LEU A 98 -1.64 -15.81 9.29
C LEU A 98 -2.61 -16.16 10.42
N GLN A 99 -3.29 -15.18 11.01
CA GLN A 99 -4.28 -15.40 12.08
C GLN A 99 -5.36 -16.40 11.62
N ASN A 100 -5.91 -16.21 10.42
CA ASN A 100 -6.94 -17.07 9.85
C ASN A 100 -6.39 -18.48 9.53
N ALA A 101 -5.14 -18.57 9.05
CA ALA A 101 -4.51 -19.87 8.80
C ALA A 101 -4.29 -20.65 10.09
N LEU A 102 -3.84 -19.99 11.16
CA LEU A 102 -3.69 -20.60 12.49
C LEU A 102 -5.05 -21.06 13.03
N ALA A 103 -6.08 -20.21 12.95
CA ALA A 103 -7.43 -20.56 13.38
C ALA A 103 -8.02 -21.75 12.61
N ALA A 104 -7.72 -21.89 11.31
CA ALA A 104 -8.21 -22.99 10.49
C ALA A 104 -7.45 -24.30 10.70
N LEU A 105 -6.12 -24.24 10.85
CA LEU A 105 -5.25 -25.41 10.95
C LEU A 105 -5.05 -25.90 12.39
N MET A 106 -5.24 -25.03 13.37
CA MET A 106 -5.03 -25.28 14.80
C MET A 106 -6.21 -24.73 15.63
N PRO A 107 -7.46 -25.14 15.36
CA PRO A 107 -8.67 -24.54 15.96
C PRO A 107 -8.77 -24.67 17.48
N GLU A 108 -8.06 -25.63 18.07
CA GLU A 108 -7.97 -25.81 19.53
C GLU A 108 -7.13 -24.70 20.19
N GLN A 109 -6.18 -24.09 19.45
CA GLN A 109 -5.28 -23.06 19.96
C GLN A 109 -5.90 -21.66 19.80
N LYS A 110 -6.80 -21.31 20.72
CA LYS A 110 -7.60 -20.07 20.65
C LYS A 110 -6.87 -18.83 21.16
N ASP A 111 -5.83 -19.00 21.96
CA ASP A 111 -5.13 -17.89 22.62
C ASP A 111 -3.98 -17.32 21.78
N ILE A 112 -3.77 -17.78 20.54
CA ILE A 112 -2.73 -17.25 19.66
C ILE A 112 -3.23 -15.98 18.97
N HIS A 113 -2.48 -14.90 19.13
CA HIS A 113 -2.73 -13.60 18.53
C HIS A 113 -1.57 -13.22 17.61
N VAL A 114 -1.92 -12.76 16.41
CA VAL A 114 -0.98 -12.26 15.40
C VAL A 114 -1.18 -10.77 15.25
N SER A 115 -0.11 -10.00 15.41
CA SER A 115 -0.08 -8.58 15.13
C SER A 115 1.06 -8.22 14.19
N ALA A 116 0.98 -7.04 13.58
CA ALA A 116 2.07 -6.49 12.78
C ALA A 116 2.83 -5.44 13.61
N ALA A 117 4.15 -5.51 13.57
CA ALA A 117 5.05 -4.50 14.14
C ALA A 117 6.05 -4.07 13.06
N GLY A 118 5.76 -2.94 12.40
CA GLY A 118 6.54 -2.48 11.24
C GLY A 118 6.47 -3.48 10.09
N ASP A 119 7.63 -4.05 9.77
CA ASP A 119 7.85 -5.06 8.74
C ASP A 119 7.91 -6.50 9.26
N THR A 120 7.46 -6.72 10.51
CA THR A 120 7.46 -8.04 11.14
C THR A 120 6.07 -8.45 11.62
N LEU A 121 5.85 -9.77 11.71
CA LEU A 121 4.73 -10.35 12.42
C LEU A 121 5.15 -10.71 13.84
N VAL A 122 4.32 -10.34 14.80
CA VAL A 122 4.49 -10.67 16.21
C VAL A 122 3.41 -11.66 16.60
N LEU A 123 3.85 -12.77 17.20
CA LEU A 123 2.97 -13.78 17.80
C LEU A 123 2.94 -13.56 19.31
N SER A 124 1.76 -13.58 19.90
CA SER A 124 1.59 -13.56 21.35
C SER A 124 0.49 -14.54 21.78
N GLY A 125 0.52 -14.92 23.06
CA GLY A 125 -0.45 -15.84 23.64
C GLY A 125 0.16 -17.10 24.23
N THR A 126 -0.67 -18.12 24.38
CA THR A 126 -0.33 -19.41 24.97
C THR A 126 -0.77 -20.55 24.06
N VAL A 127 -0.08 -21.68 24.18
CA VAL A 127 -0.40 -22.95 23.52
C VAL A 127 -0.24 -24.09 24.52
N ASP A 128 -0.85 -25.23 24.23
CA ASP A 128 -0.92 -26.36 25.17
C ASP A 128 0.45 -26.98 25.47
N ASP A 129 1.35 -27.05 24.47
CA ASP A 129 2.65 -27.69 24.62
C ASP A 129 3.73 -27.18 23.65
N ALA A 130 4.98 -27.61 23.89
CA ALA A 130 6.13 -27.21 23.09
C ALA A 130 6.08 -27.68 21.62
N PRO A 131 5.63 -28.92 21.28
CA PRO A 131 5.42 -29.33 19.89
C PRO A 131 4.43 -28.42 19.14
N THR A 132 3.34 -28.01 19.80
CA THR A 132 2.35 -27.08 19.26
C THR A 132 2.99 -25.72 18.99
N ALA A 133 3.78 -25.17 19.93
CA ALA A 133 4.51 -23.93 19.73
C ALA A 133 5.44 -24.00 18.50
N ALA A 134 6.17 -25.11 18.33
CA ALA A 134 7.04 -25.32 17.18
C ALA A 134 6.25 -25.32 15.85
N ARG A 135 5.06 -25.92 15.83
CA ARG A 135 4.17 -25.92 14.66
C ARG A 135 3.65 -24.52 14.32
N VAL A 136 3.29 -23.72 15.32
CA VAL A 136 2.86 -22.32 15.14
C VAL A 136 3.99 -21.51 14.47
N LEU A 137 5.23 -21.64 14.98
CA LEU A 137 6.40 -20.97 14.41
C LEU A 137 6.70 -21.43 12.98
N GLU A 138 6.56 -22.73 12.70
CA GLU A 138 6.72 -23.28 11.34
C GLU A 138 5.73 -22.65 10.36
N LEU A 139 4.45 -22.60 10.72
CA LEU A 139 3.41 -21.97 9.91
C LEU A 139 3.67 -20.48 9.71
N ALA A 140 3.98 -19.74 10.78
CA ALA A 140 4.30 -18.32 10.70
C ALA A 140 5.50 -18.03 9.78
N SER A 141 6.54 -18.88 9.82
CA SER A 141 7.72 -18.75 8.96
C SER A 141 7.38 -18.82 7.47
N ALA A 142 6.30 -19.50 7.09
CA ALA A 142 5.86 -19.60 5.70
C ALA A 142 5.23 -18.30 5.17
N PHE A 143 4.66 -17.46 6.05
CA PHE A 143 3.98 -16.22 5.67
C PHE A 143 4.94 -15.04 5.49
N VAL A 144 6.06 -15.02 6.20
CA VAL A 144 7.08 -13.95 6.09
C VAL A 144 8.05 -14.13 4.90
N ARG A 145 8.01 -15.27 4.20
CA ARG A 145 8.95 -15.60 3.11
C ARG A 145 8.59 -15.04 1.71
N ARG A 146 7.50 -14.27 1.56
CA ARG A 146 7.08 -13.74 0.26
C ARG A 146 7.20 -12.22 0.20
N PRO A 147 8.26 -11.66 -0.42
CA PRO A 147 8.23 -10.25 -0.81
C PRO A 147 7.12 -10.04 -1.85
N ALA A 148 6.44 -8.90 -1.79
CA ALA A 148 5.52 -8.51 -2.85
C ALA A 148 6.32 -8.33 -4.14
N GLN A 149 5.89 -9.02 -5.19
CA GLN A 149 6.41 -8.74 -6.52
C GLN A 149 5.89 -7.36 -6.94
N ALA A 150 6.81 -6.46 -7.28
CA ALA A 150 6.45 -5.21 -7.94
C ALA A 150 5.58 -5.54 -9.16
N LEU A 151 4.50 -4.79 -9.35
CA LEU A 151 3.76 -4.81 -10.60
C LEU A 151 4.72 -4.33 -11.69
N GLU A 152 5.35 -5.28 -12.40
CA GLU A 152 6.08 -4.97 -13.61
C GLU A 152 5.08 -4.31 -14.57
N THR A 153 5.30 -3.04 -14.87
CA THR A 153 4.57 -2.39 -15.95
C THR A 153 4.91 -3.17 -17.21
N ALA A 154 3.91 -3.86 -17.77
CA ALA A 154 4.03 -4.58 -19.03
C ALA A 154 4.54 -3.61 -20.11
N LYS A 155 5.87 -3.59 -20.29
CA LYS A 155 6.53 -2.89 -21.37
C LYS A 155 6.24 -3.73 -22.61
N GLY A 156 5.24 -3.28 -23.37
CA GLY A 156 4.76 -3.94 -24.58
C GLY A 156 5.92 -4.37 -25.48
N GLY A 157 6.00 -5.68 -25.72
CA GLY A 157 6.88 -6.24 -26.74
C GLY A 157 6.37 -5.84 -28.12
N ALA A 158 6.95 -4.78 -28.68
CA ALA A 158 7.02 -4.59 -30.11
C ALA A 158 8.39 -5.15 -30.56
N ALA A 159 8.40 -6.44 -30.95
CA ALA A 159 9.50 -7.00 -31.72
C ALA A 159 9.21 -6.71 -33.20
N GLY A 160 10.18 -6.09 -33.86
CA GLY A 160 10.24 -5.95 -35.32
C GLY A 160 10.78 -7.20 -36.00
#